data_AF-A0A1V1TUJ2-F1
#
_entry.id   AF-A0A1V1TUJ2-F1
#
_cell.length_a   1.000
_cell.length_b   1.000
_cell.length_c   1.000
_cell.angle_alpha   90.00
_cell.angle_beta   90.00
_cell.angle_gamma   90.00
#
_symmetry.space_group_name_H-M   'P 1'
#
loop_
_entity.id
_entity.type
_entity.pdbx_description
1 polymer ?
#
loop_
_entity_poly.entity_id
_entity_poly.type
_entity_poly.pdbx_seq_one_letter_code
_entity_poly.pdbx_strand_id
1 'polypeptide(L)'
;MGYAGTAGQQESWKVSDAPERFIELLRTNIIGIEIKIERLEGKFKMSQEMSVNDRQGVIEGFANLGTETGHAVCHAVSRLVKERSDLKESRS
;
A
#
# COMPACT_ATOMS: atom_id res chain seq x y z
N MET A 1 -31.78 -17.52 -9.37
CA MET A 1 -30.52 -16.99 -9.92
C MET A 1 -29.39 -17.41 -8.97
N GLY A 2 -28.73 -18.53 -9.28
CA GLY A 2 -27.70 -19.11 -8.43
C GLY A 2 -26.33 -18.48 -8.71
N TYR A 3 -25.86 -17.64 -7.79
CA TYR A 3 -24.46 -17.21 -7.73
C TYR A 3 -23.85 -17.81 -6.47
N ALA A 4 -23.61 -19.12 -6.49
CA ALA A 4 -22.98 -19.83 -5.39
C ALA A 4 -21.46 -19.80 -5.58
N GLY A 5 -20.78 -18.95 -4.82
CA GLY A 5 -19.32 -18.94 -4.70
C GLY A 5 -18.79 -20.10 -3.85
N THR A 6 -19.19 -21.34 -4.13
CA THR A 6 -18.68 -22.52 -3.43
C THR A 6 -18.30 -23.64 -4.41
N ALA A 7 -17.00 -23.88 -4.50
CA ALA A 7 -16.30 -25.12 -4.85
C ALA A 7 -16.96 -26.05 -5.88
N GLY A 8 -16.68 -25.77 -7.18
CA GLY A 8 -16.93 -26.71 -8.27
C GLY A 8 -16.93 -26.03 -9.63
N GLN A 9 -15.73 -25.73 -10.16
CA GLN A 9 -15.43 -25.31 -11.54
C GLN A 9 -16.59 -24.70 -12.34
N GLN A 10 -17.21 -23.62 -11.85
CA GLN A 10 -17.84 -22.68 -12.76
C GLN A 10 -16.72 -21.83 -13.32
N GLU A 11 -16.58 -21.82 -14.66
CA GLU A 11 -15.60 -20.97 -15.33
C GLU A 11 -15.69 -19.54 -14.78
N SER A 12 -14.53 -18.91 -14.55
CA SER A 12 -14.50 -17.51 -14.13
C SER A 12 -15.32 -16.66 -15.10
N TRP A 13 -16.13 -15.76 -14.56
CA TRP A 13 -16.95 -14.86 -15.37
C TRP A 13 -16.06 -14.09 -16.37
N LYS A 14 -16.54 -13.96 -17.59
CA LYS A 14 -15.92 -13.20 -18.67
C LYS A 14 -16.75 -11.96 -18.93
N VAL A 15 -16.10 -10.87 -19.32
CA VAL A 15 -16.80 -9.63 -19.72
C VAL A 15 -17.78 -9.91 -20.87
N SER A 16 -17.45 -10.85 -21.76
CA SER A 16 -18.31 -11.33 -22.86
C SER A 16 -19.58 -12.05 -22.43
N ASP A 17 -19.70 -12.43 -21.15
CA ASP A 17 -20.91 -13.07 -20.63
C ASP A 17 -22.06 -12.06 -20.43
N ALA A 18 -21.74 -10.76 -20.45
CA ALA A 18 -22.73 -9.69 -20.43
C ALA A 18 -23.26 -9.38 -21.85
N PRO A 19 -24.54 -8.96 -22.00
CA PRO A 19 -25.07 -8.54 -23.30
C PRO A 19 -24.25 -7.41 -23.93
N GLU A 20 -23.96 -7.51 -25.22
CA GLU A 20 -23.10 -6.57 -25.95
C GLU A 20 -23.54 -5.10 -25.79
N ARG A 21 -24.83 -4.83 -25.96
CA ARG A 21 -25.41 -3.49 -25.79
C ARG A 21 -25.22 -2.92 -24.38
N PHE A 22 -25.16 -3.78 -23.36
CA PHE A 22 -24.91 -3.36 -21.97
C PHE A 22 -23.45 -2.94 -21.79
N ILE A 23 -22.51 -3.68 -22.38
CA ILE A 23 -21.08 -3.35 -22.38
C ILE A 23 -20.85 -2.02 -23.11
N GLU A 24 -21.45 -1.83 -24.29
CA GLU A 24 -21.35 -0.60 -25.08
C GLU A 24 -21.81 0.64 -24.31
N LEU A 25 -22.98 0.54 -23.64
CA LEU A 25 -23.53 1.64 -22.85
C LEU A 25 -22.66 1.98 -21.64
N LEU A 26 -22.10 0.99 -20.95
CA LEU A 26 -21.18 1.27 -19.83
C LEU A 26 -19.89 1.89 -20.35
N ARG A 27 -19.36 1.41 -21.47
CA ARG A 27 -18.12 1.92 -22.07
C ARG A 27 -18.22 3.41 -22.42
N THR A 28 -19.35 3.90 -22.92
CA THR A 28 -19.52 5.32 -23.22
C THR A 28 -19.47 6.22 -21.98
N ASN A 29 -19.67 5.67 -20.79
CA ASN A 29 -19.67 6.40 -19.52
C ASN A 29 -18.35 6.27 -18.75
N ILE A 30 -17.36 5.55 -19.29
CA ILE A 30 -16.04 5.39 -18.66
C ILE A 30 -15.09 6.45 -19.20
N ILE A 31 -14.58 7.29 -18.31
CA ILE A 31 -13.52 8.25 -18.61
C ILE A 31 -12.19 7.57 -18.32
N GLY A 32 -11.42 7.28 -19.37
CA GLY A 32 -10.05 6.80 -19.24
C GLY A 32 -9.11 7.96 -18.90
N ILE A 33 -8.33 7.80 -17.83
CA ILE A 33 -7.23 8.70 -17.52
C ILE A 33 -5.92 7.92 -17.61
N GLU A 34 -4.91 8.53 -18.26
CA GLU A 34 -3.54 8.02 -18.25
C GLU A 34 -2.68 8.97 -17.43
N ILE A 35 -1.98 8.41 -16.43
CA ILE A 35 -1.04 9.17 -15.61
C ILE A 35 0.36 8.65 -15.93
N LYS A 36 1.11 9.43 -16.70
CA LYS A 36 2.52 9.16 -16.93
C LYS A 36 3.31 9.52 -15.68
N ILE A 37 4.02 8.54 -15.11
CA ILE A 37 4.90 8.77 -13.96
C ILE A 37 6.21 9.36 -14.45
N GLU A 38 6.41 10.66 -14.26
CA GLU A 38 7.66 11.35 -14.62
C GLU A 38 8.66 11.37 -13.46
N ARG A 39 8.15 11.57 -12.23
CA ARG A 39 8.95 11.57 -11.01
C ARG A 39 8.07 11.11 -9.84
N LEU A 40 8.69 10.37 -8.92
CA LEU A 40 8.10 10.04 -7.64
C LEU A 40 8.85 10.79 -6.55
N GLU A 41 8.14 11.60 -5.78
CA GLU A 41 8.67 12.27 -4.60
C GLU A 41 7.88 11.82 -3.38
N GLY A 42 8.61 11.57 -2.29
CA GLY A 42 8.02 11.18 -1.02
C GLY A 42 8.78 11.83 0.11
N LYS A 43 8.05 12.32 1.13
CA LYS A 43 8.63 12.85 2.35
C LYS A 43 8.46 11.82 3.46
N PHE A 44 9.59 11.29 3.94
CA PHE A 44 9.60 10.39 5.09
C PHE A 44 9.66 11.21 6.37
N LYS A 45 8.58 11.20 7.15
CA LYS A 45 8.52 11.88 8.45
C LYS A 45 8.52 10.83 9.56
N MET A 46 9.72 10.48 10.02
CA MET A 46 9.93 9.43 11.02
C MET A 46 10.93 9.87 12.09
N SER A 47 10.86 11.13 12.52
CA SER A 47 11.68 11.68 13.62
C SER A 47 13.20 11.46 13.46
N GLN A 48 13.70 11.59 12.23
CA GLN A 48 15.11 11.41 11.86
C GLN A 48 16.03 12.50 12.46
N GLU A 49 15.47 13.51 13.10
CA GLU A 49 16.15 14.52 13.92
C GLU A 49 16.31 14.13 15.39
N MET A 50 15.53 13.16 15.89
CA MET A 50 15.55 12.76 17.30
C MET A 50 16.76 11.88 17.62
N SER A 51 17.08 11.70 18.90
CA SER A 51 18.21 10.86 19.31
C SER A 51 17.97 9.38 18.95
N VAL A 52 19.05 8.59 18.90
CA VAL A 52 18.96 7.14 18.65
C VAL A 52 18.07 6.45 19.70
N ASN A 53 18.17 6.89 20.95
CA ASN A 53 17.40 6.33 22.06
C ASN A 53 15.89 6.58 21.92
N ASP A 54 15.50 7.79 21.49
CA ASP A 54 14.08 8.11 21.28
C ASP A 54 13.46 7.24 20.18
N ARG A 55 14.22 6.99 19.11
CA ARG A 55 13.77 6.15 17.99
C ARG A 55 13.61 4.70 18.42
N GLN A 56 14.54 4.19 19.22
CA GLN A 56 14.47 2.84 19.75
C GLN A 56 13.23 2.66 20.64
N GLY A 57 12.94 3.64 21.51
CA GLY A 57 11.73 3.65 22.33
C GLY A 57 10.44 3.63 21.51
N VAL A 58 10.40 4.35 20.38
CA VAL A 58 9.25 4.32 19.46
C VAL A 58 9.07 2.93 18.83
N ILE A 59 10.15 2.30 18.37
CA ILE A 59 10.12 0.94 17.78
C ILE A 59 9.58 -0.07 18.80
N GLU A 60 10.12 -0.03 20.03
CA GLU A 60 9.70 -0.92 21.12
C GLU A 60 8.25 -0.68 21.54
N GLY A 61 7.84 0.59 21.64
CA GLY A 61 6.46 0.95 21.93
C GLY A 61 5.47 0.38 20.92
N PHE A 62 5.78 0.49 19.62
CA PHE A 62 4.93 -0.06 18.56
C PHE A 62 4.95 -1.60 18.52
N ALA A 63 6.08 -2.25 18.81
CA ALA A 63 6.15 -3.70 18.93
C ALA A 63 5.25 -4.24 20.04
N ASN A 64 5.16 -3.52 21.17
CA ASN A 64 4.43 -3.95 22.36
C ASN A 64 2.91 -3.71 22.29
N LEU A 65 2.40 -3.05 21.24
CA LEU A 65 0.96 -2.81 21.07
C LEU A 65 0.16 -4.08 20.79
N GLY A 66 0.80 -5.17 20.35
CA GLY A 66 0.13 -6.44 20.08
C GLY A 66 -0.89 -6.41 18.93
N THR A 67 -0.94 -5.33 18.16
CA THR A 67 -1.86 -5.16 17.02
C THR A 67 -1.12 -5.35 15.70
N GLU A 68 -1.81 -5.82 14.67
CA GLU A 68 -1.25 -5.95 13.32
C GLU A 68 -0.66 -4.61 12.82
N THR A 69 -1.42 -3.52 13.01
CA THR A 69 -0.96 -2.16 12.69
C THR A 69 0.27 -1.75 13.48
N GLY A 70 0.34 -2.07 14.78
CA GLY A 70 1.52 -1.79 15.61
C GLY A 70 2.77 -2.50 15.09
N HIS A 71 2.65 -3.78 14.73
CA HIS A 71 3.76 -4.55 14.13
C HIS A 71 4.19 -3.98 12.78
N ALA A 72 3.23 -3.62 11.91
CA ALA A 72 3.52 -3.03 10.61
C ALA A 72 4.26 -1.69 10.74
N VAL A 73 3.84 -0.84 11.69
CA VAL A 73 4.50 0.44 11.96
C VAL A 73 5.88 0.24 12.56
N CYS A 74 6.06 -0.67 13.53
CA CYS A 74 7.37 -1.02 14.09
C CYS A 74 8.36 -1.44 12.97
N HIS A 75 7.92 -2.32 12.08
CA HIS A 75 8.75 -2.80 10.98
C HIS A 75 9.07 -1.69 9.97
N ALA A 76 8.10 -0.82 9.66
CA ALA A 76 8.30 0.32 8.76
C ALA A 76 9.27 1.35 9.37
N VAL A 77 9.09 1.70 10.66
CA VAL A 77 9.92 2.67 11.38
C VAL A 77 11.35 2.17 11.51
N SER A 78 11.56 0.94 11.99
CA SER A 78 12.92 0.38 12.17
C SER A 78 13.74 0.37 10.88
N ARG A 79 13.11 -0.01 9.76
CA ARG A 79 13.77 -0.04 8.45
C ARG A 79 14.01 1.37 7.88
N LEU A 80 12.96 2.18 7.79
CA LEU A 80 13.04 3.50 7.13
C LEU A 80 13.85 4.51 7.92
N VAL A 81 13.79 4.49 9.25
CA VAL A 81 14.59 5.39 10.09
C VAL A 81 16.08 5.06 9.94
N LYS A 82 16.44 3.77 9.95
CA LYS A 82 17.83 3.34 9.75
C LYS A 82 18.36 3.77 8.38
N GLU A 83 17.71 3.30 7.30
CA GLU A 83 18.13 3.60 5.92
C GLU A 83 18.27 5.11 5.67
N ARG A 84 17.34 5.93 6.19
CA ARG A 84 17.36 7.38 5.97
C ARG A 84 18.34 8.13 6.88
N SER A 85 18.62 7.62 8.07
CA SER A 85 19.66 8.19 8.94
C SER A 85 21.04 7.98 8.34
N ASP A 86 21.33 6.77 7.87
CA ASP A 86 22.60 6.42 7.21
C ASP A 86 22.82 7.29 5.94
N LEU A 87 21.76 7.52 5.16
CA LEU A 87 21.80 8.42 3.99
C LEU A 87 21.98 9.90 4.36
N LYS A 88 21.54 10.33 5.55
CA LYS A 88 21.72 11.69 6.03
C LYS A 88 23.13 11.91 6.57
N GLU A 89 23.67 10.93 7.28
CA GLU A 89 25.04 10.95 7.81
C GLU A 89 26.08 10.88 6.70
N SER A 90 25.88 10.03 5.69
CA SER A 90 26.79 9.95 4.52
C SER A 90 26.78 11.20 3.61
N ARG A 91 25.80 12.09 3.77
CA ARG A 91 25.68 13.36 3.03
C ARG A 91 26.13 14.59 3.82
N SER A 92 26.48 14.43 5.10
CA SER A 92 27.01 15.50 5.96
C SER A 92 28.53 15.47 5.96
#